data_AF-A0A973BIE9-F1
#
_entry.id   AF-A0A973BIE9-F1
#
_cell.length_a   1.000
_cell.length_b   1.000
_cell.length_c   1.000
_cell.angle_alpha   90.00
_cell.angle_beta   90.00
_cell.angle_gamma   90.00
#
_symmetry.space_group_name_H-M   'P 1'
#
loop_
_entity.id
_entity.type
_entity.pdbx_description
1 polymer ?
#
loop_
_entity_poly.entity_id
_entity_poly.type
_entity_poly.pdbx_seq_one_letter_code
_entity_poly.pdbx_strand_id
1 'polypeptide(L)'
;MKISKLYSNNDTFKTIVFDKGINFILSSNNGVGKSSLFKLIDFCLLGDKSFLGKEHFKDYIFYIELQISSNRYITIKRPTRGNKNIELKITKQKSILLDEKDFNKKGSLGIAKSYFENKVNYSIHKFRTYIRYFLREENNQSDVFILNKYSSAHEIEYKTLVSNLLGIDGRKIRKKYELDEIIKKSDFESPSLNSVQKDLQTVIEENKTLISSHFIDRLQNSVSKYGKIILDKELKFLIELNTSNDIEFSLKINNDDKANDRLNDDVTIKKLLCFVFASALAETYVQKRLIKFVAFDSPFDENKNSYEDGIYKAIHELNRMGIQSIITSNENVIHNASNLLEIKNEYMTGYLSNDDKLMGDF
;
A
#
# COMPACT_ATOMS: atom_id res chain seq x y z
N MET A 1 -10.43 7.80 2.89
CA MET A 1 -11.05 6.95 1.85
C MET A 1 -11.06 5.51 2.31
N LYS A 2 -12.20 4.81 2.18
CA LYS A 2 -12.35 3.36 2.44
C LYS A 2 -12.93 2.67 1.20
N ILE A 3 -12.65 1.39 0.99
CA ILE A 3 -13.26 0.60 -0.09
C ILE A 3 -14.64 0.14 0.38
N SER A 4 -15.67 0.34 -0.44
CA SER A 4 -17.05 0.00 -0.09
C SER A 4 -17.48 -1.32 -0.74
N LYS A 5 -17.09 -1.53 -2.00
CA LYS A 5 -17.41 -2.75 -2.76
C LYS A 5 -16.54 -2.87 -4.00
N LEU A 6 -16.42 -4.10 -4.47
CA LEU A 6 -15.82 -4.48 -5.75
C LEU A 6 -16.79 -5.44 -6.46
N TYR A 7 -17.18 -5.12 -7.69
CA TYR A 7 -18.16 -5.90 -8.46
C TYR A 7 -17.87 -5.83 -9.95
N SER A 8 -18.54 -6.67 -10.75
CA SER A 8 -18.38 -6.72 -12.21
C SER A 8 -19.74 -6.81 -12.91
N ASN A 9 -19.74 -6.52 -14.22
CA ASN A 9 -20.88 -6.80 -15.11
C ASN A 9 -21.04 -8.29 -15.47
N ASN A 10 -20.07 -9.13 -15.09
CA ASN A 10 -20.11 -10.56 -15.36
C ASN A 10 -20.40 -11.32 -14.05
N ASP A 11 -21.41 -12.17 -14.06
CA ASP A 11 -21.89 -12.93 -12.89
C ASP A 11 -20.91 -14.00 -12.40
N THR A 12 -19.94 -14.38 -13.24
CA THR A 12 -18.84 -15.28 -12.83
C THR A 12 -17.86 -14.61 -11.86
N PHE A 13 -17.91 -13.28 -11.73
CA PHE A 13 -17.16 -12.56 -10.70
C PHE A 13 -17.92 -12.52 -9.39
N LYS A 14 -17.27 -12.95 -8.31
CA LYS A 14 -17.83 -12.83 -6.97
C LYS A 14 -17.78 -11.38 -6.48
N THR A 15 -18.95 -10.75 -6.38
CA THR A 15 -19.06 -9.40 -5.77
C THR A 15 -18.64 -9.44 -4.31
N ILE A 16 -17.78 -8.49 -3.91
CA ILE A 16 -17.33 -8.33 -2.53
C ILE A 16 -17.84 -6.99 -2.00
N VAL A 17 -18.56 -7.03 -0.88
CA VAL A 17 -19.01 -5.84 -0.14
C VAL A 17 -18.19 -5.74 1.13
N PHE A 18 -17.51 -4.61 1.30
CA PHE A 18 -16.63 -4.39 2.44
C PHE A 18 -17.38 -3.60 3.54
N ASP A 19 -17.19 -4.02 4.79
CA ASP A 19 -17.50 -3.24 5.97
C ASP A 19 -16.48 -2.09 6.16
N LYS A 20 -16.89 -1.05 6.88
CA LYS A 20 -16.04 0.11 7.20
C LYS A 20 -14.88 -0.24 8.14
N GLY A 21 -14.98 -1.32 8.91
CA GLY A 21 -13.98 -1.77 9.88
C GLY A 21 -13.14 -2.92 9.34
N ILE A 22 -13.28 -4.09 9.96
CA ILE A 22 -12.47 -5.28 9.66
C ILE A 22 -13.14 -6.10 8.56
N ASN A 23 -12.35 -6.54 7.59
CA ASN A 23 -12.79 -7.37 6.47
C ASN A 23 -11.82 -8.52 6.28
N PHE A 24 -12.29 -9.74 6.50
CA PHE A 24 -11.58 -10.96 6.13
C PHE A 24 -12.17 -11.57 4.87
N ILE A 25 -11.29 -11.96 3.96
CA ILE A 25 -11.60 -12.79 2.79
C ILE A 25 -10.85 -14.10 3.00
N LEU A 26 -11.54 -15.08 3.56
CA LEU A 26 -10.95 -16.39 3.84
C LEU A 26 -10.95 -17.25 2.58
N SER A 27 -10.09 -18.27 2.54
CA SER A 27 -10.14 -19.30 1.51
C SER A 27 -9.91 -20.69 2.04
N SER A 28 -10.49 -21.68 1.36
CA SER A 28 -10.23 -23.09 1.66
C SER A 28 -8.81 -23.50 1.29
N ASN A 29 -8.30 -23.03 0.15
CA ASN A 29 -7.04 -23.47 -0.45
C ASN A 29 -6.29 -22.32 -1.16
N ASN A 30 -5.06 -22.62 -1.58
CA ASN A 30 -4.31 -21.77 -2.51
C ASN A 30 -4.90 -21.82 -3.94
N GLY A 31 -4.64 -20.78 -4.74
CA GLY A 31 -5.09 -20.72 -6.14
C GLY A 31 -6.54 -20.26 -6.38
N VAL A 32 -7.34 -19.97 -5.34
CA VAL A 32 -8.75 -19.55 -5.50
C VAL A 32 -8.95 -18.06 -5.82
N GLY A 33 -7.85 -17.30 -5.99
CA GLY A 33 -7.88 -15.89 -6.40
C GLY A 33 -7.59 -14.85 -5.31
N LYS A 34 -7.03 -15.22 -4.15
CA LYS A 34 -6.60 -14.27 -3.10
C LYS A 34 -5.68 -13.16 -3.64
N SER A 35 -4.53 -13.51 -4.21
CA SER A 35 -3.59 -12.52 -4.75
C SER A 35 -4.15 -11.80 -5.99
N SER A 36 -5.06 -12.45 -6.74
CA SER A 36 -5.79 -11.82 -7.85
C SER A 36 -6.74 -10.72 -7.38
N LEU A 37 -7.34 -10.84 -6.18
CA LEU A 37 -8.16 -9.79 -5.57
C LEU A 37 -7.34 -8.50 -5.40
N PHE A 38 -6.12 -8.62 -4.88
CA PHE A 38 -5.24 -7.48 -4.66
C PHE A 38 -4.85 -6.78 -5.97
N LYS A 39 -4.45 -7.56 -6.98
CA LYS A 39 -4.18 -7.05 -8.34
C LYS A 39 -5.41 -6.38 -8.95
N LEU A 40 -6.59 -6.95 -8.73
CA LEU A 40 -7.85 -6.39 -9.22
C LEU A 40 -8.21 -5.08 -8.51
N ILE A 41 -7.99 -4.98 -7.20
CA ILE A 41 -8.15 -3.72 -6.46
C ILE A 41 -7.16 -2.67 -6.97
N ASP A 42 -5.87 -3.00 -7.14
CA ASP A 42 -4.84 -2.09 -7.69
C ASP A 42 -5.23 -1.61 -9.10
N PHE A 43 -5.73 -2.52 -9.94
CA PHE A 43 -6.34 -2.17 -11.22
C PHE A 43 -7.55 -1.26 -11.02
N CYS A 44 -8.59 -1.61 -10.28
CA CYS A 44 -9.75 -0.73 -10.18
C CYS A 44 -9.40 0.66 -9.61
N LEU A 45 -8.36 0.75 -8.77
CA LEU A 45 -7.74 1.99 -8.28
C LEU A 45 -6.76 2.65 -9.26
N LEU A 46 -7.04 2.60 -10.56
CA LEU A 46 -6.28 3.29 -11.61
C LEU A 46 -4.82 2.78 -11.78
N GLY A 47 -4.58 1.49 -11.47
CA GLY A 47 -3.35 0.74 -11.72
C GLY A 47 -3.16 0.15 -13.12
N ASP A 48 -2.23 -0.78 -13.23
CA ASP A 48 -1.87 -1.42 -14.49
C ASP A 48 -2.88 -2.52 -14.86
N LYS A 49 -3.01 -2.86 -16.16
CA LYS A 49 -3.98 -3.83 -16.68
C LYS A 49 -3.36 -5.18 -17.11
N SER A 50 -2.05 -5.36 -17.00
CA SER A 50 -1.33 -6.54 -17.51
C SER A 50 -1.90 -7.87 -17.01
N PHE A 51 -2.33 -7.96 -15.76
CA PHE A 51 -2.86 -9.20 -15.19
C PHE A 51 -4.19 -9.65 -15.83
N LEU A 52 -4.92 -8.73 -16.50
CA LEU A 52 -6.19 -8.98 -17.18
C LEU A 52 -6.03 -9.16 -18.71
N GLY A 53 -4.80 -9.41 -19.18
CA GLY A 53 -4.49 -9.50 -20.61
C GLY A 53 -5.03 -10.73 -21.34
N LYS A 54 -5.59 -11.73 -20.63
CA LYS A 54 -6.11 -12.96 -21.25
C LYS A 54 -7.48 -12.74 -21.89
N GLU A 55 -7.79 -13.49 -22.95
CA GLU A 55 -9.07 -13.40 -23.70
C GLU A 55 -10.31 -13.57 -22.81
N HIS A 56 -10.23 -14.38 -21.75
CA HIS A 56 -11.33 -14.57 -20.80
C HIS A 56 -11.86 -13.24 -20.23
N PHE A 57 -10.99 -12.25 -20.02
CA PHE A 57 -11.37 -10.98 -19.41
C PHE A 57 -11.84 -9.92 -20.40
N LYS A 58 -11.95 -10.24 -21.70
CA LYS A 58 -12.15 -9.23 -22.76
C LYS A 58 -13.40 -8.35 -22.58
N ASP A 59 -14.47 -8.94 -22.05
CA ASP A 59 -15.78 -8.28 -21.88
C ASP A 59 -16.06 -7.88 -20.44
N TYR A 60 -15.07 -8.03 -19.55
CA TYR A 60 -15.20 -7.61 -18.17
C TYR A 60 -15.11 -6.09 -18.02
N ILE A 61 -16.00 -5.59 -17.18
CA ILE A 61 -16.01 -4.26 -16.63
C ILE A 61 -16.06 -4.42 -15.13
N PHE A 62 -15.03 -3.95 -14.45
CA PHE A 62 -14.95 -3.96 -13.00
C PHE A 62 -15.34 -2.60 -12.44
N TYR A 63 -15.91 -2.63 -11.25
CA TYR A 63 -16.36 -1.44 -10.55
C TYR A 63 -15.83 -1.49 -9.14
N ILE A 64 -15.15 -0.41 -8.72
CA ILE A 64 -14.79 -0.22 -7.31
C ILE A 64 -15.47 1.05 -6.81
N GLU A 65 -16.24 0.92 -5.73
CA GLU A 65 -16.84 2.05 -5.03
C GLU A 65 -16.01 2.36 -3.79
N LEU A 66 -15.68 3.63 -3.60
CA LEU A 66 -14.88 4.12 -2.49
C LEU A 66 -15.69 5.15 -1.71
N GLN A 67 -15.74 5.01 -0.39
CA GLN A 67 -16.25 6.06 0.48
C GLN A 67 -15.16 7.13 0.68
N ILE A 68 -15.41 8.34 0.20
CA ILE A 68 -14.42 9.44 0.26
C ILE A 68 -14.73 10.46 1.36
N SER A 69 -16.00 10.62 1.76
CA SER A 69 -16.41 11.34 2.97
C SER A 69 -17.74 10.79 3.50
N SER A 70 -18.28 11.39 4.57
CA SER A 70 -19.66 11.12 4.97
C SER A 70 -20.60 11.40 3.80
N ASN A 71 -21.52 10.47 3.53
CA ASN A 71 -22.52 10.54 2.45
C ASN A 71 -21.94 10.92 1.08
N ARG A 72 -20.73 10.45 0.77
CA ARG A 72 -20.09 10.69 -0.53
C ARG A 72 -19.22 9.52 -0.93
N TYR A 73 -19.57 8.96 -2.08
CA TYR A 73 -18.91 7.82 -2.67
C TYR A 73 -18.43 8.20 -4.07
N ILE A 74 -17.34 7.55 -4.50
CA ILE A 74 -16.88 7.60 -5.89
C ILE A 74 -16.78 6.17 -6.41
N THR A 75 -17.44 5.89 -7.52
CA THR A 75 -17.34 4.62 -8.22
C THR A 75 -16.50 4.79 -9.46
N ILE A 76 -15.47 3.97 -9.59
CA ILE A 76 -14.63 3.87 -10.79
C ILE A 76 -15.12 2.65 -11.57
N LYS A 77 -15.73 2.89 -12.73
CA LYS A 77 -16.06 1.88 -13.72
C LYS A 77 -14.85 1.71 -14.64
N ARG A 78 -14.28 0.51 -14.62
CA ARG A 78 -13.01 0.20 -15.26
C ARG A 78 -13.13 -1.02 -16.18
N PRO A 79 -13.35 -0.80 -17.49
CA PRO A 79 -13.26 -1.85 -18.51
C PRO A 79 -11.84 -2.42 -18.63
N THR A 80 -11.72 -3.71 -18.98
CA THR A 80 -10.42 -4.36 -19.23
C THR A 80 -9.83 -4.01 -20.59
N ARG A 81 -10.68 -3.76 -21.59
CA ARG A 81 -10.32 -3.31 -22.93
C ARG A 81 -10.64 -1.84 -23.16
N GLY A 82 -9.95 -1.23 -24.12
CA GLY A 82 -10.05 0.20 -24.44
C GLY A 82 -9.11 1.08 -23.61
N ASN A 83 -8.87 2.30 -24.10
CA ASN A 83 -7.89 3.23 -23.53
C ASN A 83 -8.49 4.59 -23.10
N LYS A 84 -9.77 4.84 -23.40
CA LYS A 84 -10.47 6.13 -23.15
C LYS A 84 -11.91 5.96 -22.64
N ASN A 85 -12.15 4.88 -21.91
CA ASN A 85 -13.48 4.43 -21.48
C ASN A 85 -13.57 4.19 -19.97
N ILE A 86 -12.65 4.76 -19.18
CA ILE A 86 -12.76 4.73 -17.72
C ILE A 86 -13.76 5.82 -17.33
N GLU A 87 -14.75 5.44 -16.51
CA GLU A 87 -15.85 6.29 -16.11
C GLU A 87 -15.90 6.44 -14.59
N LEU A 88 -16.17 7.64 -14.08
CA LEU A 88 -16.26 7.93 -12.65
C LEU A 88 -17.59 8.60 -12.31
N LYS A 89 -18.26 8.09 -11.27
CA LYS A 89 -19.51 8.65 -10.74
C LYS A 89 -19.40 8.93 -9.25
N ILE A 90 -19.95 10.06 -8.82
CA ILE A 90 -20.12 10.45 -7.43
C ILE A 90 -21.58 10.21 -7.03
N THR A 91 -21.78 9.54 -5.90
CA THR A 91 -23.11 9.30 -5.34
C THR A 91 -23.15 9.72 -3.87
N LYS A 92 -24.36 10.02 -3.36
CA LYS A 92 -24.58 10.35 -1.93
C LYS A 92 -24.65 9.11 -1.04
N GLN A 93 -25.00 7.97 -1.62
CA GLN A 93 -25.16 6.69 -0.94
C GLN A 93 -24.48 5.57 -1.74
N LYS A 94 -24.27 4.43 -1.09
CA LYS A 94 -23.78 3.21 -1.74
C LYS A 94 -24.73 2.83 -2.89
N SER A 95 -24.19 2.50 -4.06
CA SER A 95 -24.97 2.10 -5.24
C SER A 95 -24.26 0.98 -6.02
N ILE A 96 -25.03 0.16 -6.73
CA ILE A 96 -24.51 -0.71 -7.80
C ILE A 96 -24.88 -0.03 -9.11
N LEU A 97 -23.91 0.15 -10.01
CA LEU A 97 -24.02 0.99 -11.20
C LEU A 97 -23.90 0.19 -12.50
N LEU A 98 -24.47 -1.02 -12.54
CA LEU A 98 -24.41 -1.88 -13.73
C LEU A 98 -25.20 -1.29 -14.90
N ASP A 99 -26.40 -0.77 -14.64
CA ASP A 99 -27.29 -0.17 -15.64
C ASP A 99 -27.13 1.35 -15.79
N GLU A 100 -26.19 1.94 -15.06
CA GLU A 100 -25.98 3.37 -15.05
C GLU A 100 -25.35 3.84 -16.37
N LYS A 101 -25.91 4.91 -16.94
CA LYS A 101 -25.44 5.52 -18.19
C LYS A 101 -24.84 6.90 -17.99
N ASP A 102 -25.26 7.63 -16.96
CA ASP A 102 -24.81 8.97 -16.66
C ASP A 102 -23.66 8.95 -15.65
N PHE A 103 -22.43 9.14 -16.15
CA PHE A 103 -21.22 9.25 -15.31
C PHE A 103 -20.69 10.68 -15.34
N ASN A 104 -20.19 11.16 -14.20
CA ASN A 104 -19.69 12.53 -14.08
C ASN A 104 -18.42 12.77 -14.92
N LYS A 105 -17.65 11.72 -15.21
CA LYS A 105 -16.45 11.81 -16.06
C LYS A 105 -16.22 10.53 -16.83
N LYS A 106 -15.81 10.67 -18.09
CA LYS A 106 -15.28 9.61 -18.96
C LYS A 106 -13.93 10.04 -19.54
N GLY A 107 -12.99 9.11 -19.69
CA GLY A 107 -11.76 9.39 -20.42
C GLY A 107 -10.67 8.34 -20.30
N SER A 108 -9.45 8.75 -20.65
CA SER A 108 -8.24 7.95 -20.50
C SER A 108 -7.83 7.80 -19.04
N LEU A 109 -6.85 6.91 -18.79
CA LEU A 109 -6.27 6.71 -17.46
C LEU A 109 -5.77 8.02 -16.82
N GLY A 110 -5.12 8.89 -17.60
CA GLY A 110 -4.66 10.20 -17.11
C GLY A 110 -5.82 11.11 -16.71
N ILE A 111 -6.88 11.16 -17.52
CA ILE A 111 -8.09 11.95 -17.22
C ILE A 111 -8.79 11.42 -15.96
N ALA A 112 -8.92 10.10 -15.84
CA ALA A 112 -9.50 9.45 -14.67
C ALA A 112 -8.71 9.76 -13.39
N LYS A 113 -7.37 9.67 -13.44
CA LYS A 113 -6.49 10.00 -12.31
C LYS A 113 -6.65 11.45 -11.87
N SER A 114 -6.59 12.39 -12.82
CA SER A 114 -6.74 13.81 -12.54
C SER A 114 -8.11 14.13 -11.91
N TYR A 115 -9.19 13.56 -12.47
CA TYR A 115 -10.53 13.74 -11.91
C TYR A 115 -10.64 13.15 -10.50
N PHE A 116 -10.15 11.93 -10.29
CA PHE A 116 -10.15 11.26 -9.00
C PHE A 116 -9.40 12.09 -7.94
N GLU A 117 -8.17 12.50 -8.22
CA GLU A 117 -7.35 13.27 -7.28
C GLU A 117 -7.99 14.63 -6.92
N ASN A 118 -8.58 15.31 -7.91
CA ASN A 118 -9.34 16.54 -7.67
C ASN A 118 -10.54 16.33 -6.73
N LYS A 119 -11.24 15.20 -6.85
CA LYS A 119 -12.44 14.94 -6.04
C LYS A 119 -12.14 14.47 -4.62
N VAL A 120 -11.04 13.76 -4.40
CA VAL A 120 -10.73 13.26 -3.05
C VAL A 120 -9.88 14.23 -2.22
N ASN A 121 -9.17 15.17 -2.86
CA ASN A 121 -8.40 16.23 -2.18
C ASN A 121 -7.51 15.69 -1.04
N TYR A 122 -6.60 14.79 -1.41
CA TYR A 122 -5.72 14.12 -0.46
C TYR A 122 -4.61 15.02 0.07
N SER A 123 -4.18 14.76 1.31
CA SER A 123 -3.00 15.41 1.90
C SER A 123 -1.68 15.01 1.23
N ILE A 124 -1.66 13.92 0.47
CA ILE A 124 -0.52 13.51 -0.35
C ILE A 124 -0.91 13.64 -1.83
N HIS A 125 -0.16 14.45 -2.58
CA HIS A 125 -0.30 14.54 -4.04
C HIS A 125 0.14 13.22 -4.69
N LYS A 126 -0.49 12.83 -5.81
CA LYS A 126 -0.20 11.55 -6.51
C LYS A 126 -0.57 10.31 -5.70
N PHE A 127 -1.84 10.21 -5.27
CA PHE A 127 -2.41 9.06 -4.55
C PHE A 127 -1.92 7.70 -5.09
N ARG A 128 -1.92 7.56 -6.41
CA ARG A 128 -1.59 6.30 -7.08
C ARG A 128 -0.15 5.86 -6.83
N THR A 129 0.76 6.79 -6.60
CA THR A 129 2.16 6.53 -6.30
C THR A 129 2.31 5.73 -5.01
N TYR A 130 1.48 6.04 -4.00
CA TYR A 130 1.65 5.56 -2.63
C TYR A 130 0.65 4.48 -2.22
N ILE A 131 -0.45 4.29 -2.95
CA ILE A 131 -1.51 3.33 -2.58
C ILE A 131 -0.99 1.92 -2.29
N ARG A 132 0.09 1.47 -2.96
CA ARG A 132 0.68 0.14 -2.77
C ARG A 132 1.37 -0.05 -1.40
N TYR A 133 1.67 1.03 -0.67
CA TYR A 133 2.11 0.92 0.72
C TYR A 133 0.96 0.56 1.67
N PHE A 134 -0.29 0.84 1.26
CA PHE A 134 -1.53 0.53 1.97
C PHE A 134 -2.27 -0.68 1.38
N LEU A 135 -1.94 -1.08 0.14
CA LEU A 135 -2.43 -2.25 -0.57
C LEU A 135 -1.25 -3.19 -0.85
N ARG A 136 -0.85 -3.95 0.17
CA ARG A 136 0.35 -4.79 0.15
C ARG A 136 0.03 -6.19 -0.37
N GLU A 137 0.10 -6.30 -1.69
CA GLU A 137 0.08 -7.58 -2.41
C GLU A 137 1.32 -8.41 -2.07
N GLU A 138 1.22 -9.73 -2.14
CA GLU A 138 2.28 -10.71 -1.85
C GLU A 138 3.65 -10.34 -2.47
N ASN A 139 3.67 -9.99 -3.77
CA ASN A 139 4.90 -9.63 -4.48
C ASN A 139 5.56 -8.32 -4.01
N ASN A 140 4.92 -7.53 -3.13
CA ASN A 140 5.47 -6.30 -2.54
C ASN A 140 5.72 -6.45 -1.03
N GLN A 141 5.94 -7.67 -0.54
CA GLN A 141 6.17 -7.96 0.89
C GLN A 141 7.62 -8.37 1.19
N SER A 142 8.50 -8.41 0.18
CA SER A 142 9.93 -8.75 0.36
C SER A 142 10.77 -7.60 0.91
N ASP A 143 10.30 -6.35 0.76
CA ASP A 143 10.97 -5.15 1.24
C ASP A 143 9.94 -4.09 1.67
N VAL A 144 10.20 -3.46 2.82
CA VAL A 144 9.33 -2.45 3.44
C VAL A 144 9.23 -1.20 2.57
N PHE A 145 10.34 -0.76 1.99
CA PHE A 145 10.47 0.52 1.30
C PHE A 145 10.47 0.36 -0.21
N ILE A 146 11.06 -0.71 -0.74
CA ILE A 146 11.24 -0.94 -2.18
C ILE A 146 10.08 -1.79 -2.71
N LEU A 147 9.14 -1.16 -3.41
CA LEU A 147 8.10 -1.88 -4.14
C LEU A 147 8.72 -2.62 -5.33
N ASN A 148 8.14 -3.76 -5.73
CA ASN A 148 8.72 -4.59 -6.79
C ASN A 148 8.88 -3.88 -8.15
N LYS A 149 8.04 -2.87 -8.42
CA LYS A 149 8.18 -2.03 -9.63
C LYS A 149 9.45 -1.14 -9.64
N TYR A 150 10.11 -1.00 -8.51
CA TYR A 150 11.32 -0.21 -8.34
C TYR A 150 12.56 -1.05 -8.05
N SER A 151 12.44 -2.39 -8.00
CA SER A 151 13.58 -3.29 -7.73
C SER A 151 14.72 -3.14 -8.73
N SER A 152 14.39 -2.79 -9.98
CA SER A 152 15.35 -2.56 -11.06
C SER A 152 15.56 -1.08 -11.38
N ALA A 153 14.92 -0.17 -10.64
CA ALA A 153 15.07 1.26 -10.83
C ALA A 153 16.34 1.74 -10.12
N HIS A 154 16.88 2.87 -10.58
CA HIS A 154 17.96 3.54 -9.85
C HIS A 154 17.50 3.88 -8.43
N GLU A 155 18.35 3.68 -7.42
CA GLU A 155 17.94 3.80 -6.01
C GLU A 155 17.30 5.15 -5.66
N ILE A 156 17.80 6.21 -6.29
CA ILE A 156 17.26 7.57 -6.13
C ILE A 156 15.76 7.67 -6.41
N GLU A 157 15.21 6.82 -7.29
CA GLU A 157 13.79 6.80 -7.62
C GLU A 157 12.94 6.39 -6.42
N TYR A 158 13.28 5.26 -5.78
CA TYR A 158 12.53 4.81 -4.61
C TYR A 158 12.86 5.68 -3.39
N LYS A 159 14.11 6.13 -3.22
CA LYS A 159 14.50 7.02 -2.10
C LYS A 159 13.73 8.34 -2.14
N THR A 160 13.59 8.95 -3.32
CA THR A 160 12.76 10.16 -3.53
C THR A 160 11.29 9.89 -3.20
N LEU A 161 10.77 8.74 -3.62
CA LEU A 161 9.37 8.36 -3.40
C LEU A 161 9.07 8.15 -1.91
N VAL A 162 9.89 7.34 -1.23
CA VAL A 162 9.75 7.04 0.19
C VAL A 162 9.93 8.32 1.00
N SER A 163 10.90 9.19 0.66
CA SER A 163 11.05 10.50 1.28
C SER A 163 9.73 11.28 1.28
N ASN A 164 9.10 11.44 0.12
CA ASN A 164 7.83 12.16 0.01
C ASN A 164 6.69 11.49 0.79
N LEU A 165 6.67 10.15 0.84
CA LEU A 165 5.70 9.39 1.64
C LEU A 165 5.88 9.65 3.14
N LEU A 166 7.11 9.92 3.58
CA LEU A 166 7.48 10.20 4.96
C LEU A 166 7.48 11.70 5.30
N GLY A 167 6.99 12.55 4.40
CA GLY A 167 6.94 14.00 4.62
C GLY A 167 8.27 14.73 4.40
N ILE A 168 9.28 14.05 3.87
CA ILE A 168 10.58 14.61 3.48
C ILE A 168 10.50 15.07 2.03
N ASP A 169 10.93 16.29 1.72
CA ASP A 169 10.88 16.80 0.34
C ASP A 169 11.87 16.05 -0.56
N GLY A 170 11.35 15.05 -1.29
CA GLY A 170 12.15 14.22 -2.18
C GLY A 170 12.82 14.99 -3.32
N ARG A 171 12.37 16.21 -3.65
CA ARG A 171 13.05 17.05 -4.66
C ARG A 171 14.42 17.48 -4.17
N LYS A 172 14.57 17.74 -2.87
CA LYS A 172 15.86 18.11 -2.27
C LYS A 172 16.82 16.92 -2.20
N ILE A 173 16.28 15.73 -1.93
CA ILE A 173 17.04 14.47 -2.01
C ILE A 173 17.55 14.23 -3.43
N ARG A 174 16.69 14.38 -4.44
CA ARG A 174 17.08 14.25 -5.85
C ARG A 174 18.09 15.31 -6.27
N LYS A 175 17.90 16.57 -5.87
CA LYS A 175 18.81 17.67 -6.20
C LYS A 175 20.24 17.38 -5.73
N LYS A 176 20.42 16.83 -4.52
CA LYS A 176 21.73 16.40 -4.01
C LYS A 176 22.38 15.40 -4.97
N TYR A 177 21.65 14.34 -5.31
CA TYR A 177 22.13 13.30 -6.21
C TYR A 177 22.50 13.84 -7.60
N GLU A 178 21.68 14.73 -8.17
CA GLU A 178 21.95 15.36 -9.47
C GLU A 178 23.24 16.20 -9.43
N LEU A 179 23.48 16.94 -8.35
CA LEU A 179 24.72 17.72 -8.16
C LEU A 179 25.96 16.81 -8.02
N ASP A 180 25.85 15.70 -7.29
CA ASP A 180 26.93 14.70 -7.23
C ASP A 180 27.26 14.13 -8.61
N GLU A 181 26.25 13.79 -9.40
CA GLU A 181 26.44 13.24 -10.75
C GLU A 181 27.06 14.26 -11.69
N ILE A 182 26.77 15.56 -11.54
CA ILE A 182 27.44 16.63 -12.28
C ILE A 182 28.93 16.67 -11.92
N ILE A 183 29.26 16.64 -10.62
CA ILE A 183 30.65 16.69 -10.14
C ILE A 183 31.45 15.46 -10.56
N LYS A 184 30.85 14.26 -10.52
CA LYS A 184 31.52 13.02 -10.97
C LYS A 184 31.84 13.00 -12.46
N LYS A 185 31.02 13.67 -13.29
CA LYS A 185 31.16 13.69 -14.75
C LYS A 185 32.07 14.82 -15.25
N SER A 186 32.46 15.74 -14.38
CA SER A 186 33.29 16.89 -14.76
C SER A 186 34.76 16.58 -14.54
N ASP A 187 35.53 16.49 -15.63
CA ASP A 187 36.95 16.12 -15.60
C ASP A 187 37.92 17.28 -15.26
N PHE A 188 37.44 18.52 -15.10
CA PHE A 188 38.32 19.69 -14.91
C PHE A 188 37.77 20.72 -13.92
N GLU A 189 38.59 21.10 -12.92
CA GLU A 189 38.34 22.22 -12.01
C GLU A 189 38.08 23.53 -12.79
N SER A 190 36.82 23.94 -12.84
CA SER A 190 36.37 25.17 -13.48
C SER A 190 35.62 26.04 -12.45
N PRO A 191 35.56 27.37 -12.63
CA PRO A 191 34.80 28.25 -11.74
C PRO A 191 33.33 27.83 -11.56
N SER A 192 32.74 27.21 -12.60
CA SER A 192 31.42 26.58 -12.53
C SER A 192 31.35 25.43 -11.53
N LEU A 193 32.40 24.62 -11.37
CA LEU A 193 32.40 23.52 -10.39
C LEU A 193 32.45 24.01 -8.95
N ASN A 194 33.18 25.09 -8.67
CA ASN A 194 33.21 25.67 -7.33
C ASN A 194 31.79 26.13 -6.90
N SER A 195 31.00 26.67 -7.85
CA SER A 195 29.61 27.03 -7.58
C SER A 195 28.72 25.79 -7.33
N VAL A 196 28.88 24.73 -8.12
CA VAL A 196 28.14 23.47 -7.95
C VAL A 196 28.48 22.78 -6.63
N GLN A 197 29.75 22.78 -6.21
CA GLN A 197 30.18 22.25 -4.91
C GLN A 197 29.61 23.03 -3.74
N LYS A 198 29.56 24.37 -3.84
CA LYS A 198 28.93 25.22 -2.82
C LYS A 198 27.43 24.96 -2.72
N ASP A 199 26.76 24.81 -3.86
CA ASP A 199 25.34 24.45 -3.93
C ASP A 199 25.08 23.07 -3.32
N LEU A 200 25.94 22.09 -3.62
CA LEU A 200 25.87 20.75 -3.03
C LEU A 200 25.99 20.81 -1.51
N GLN A 201 26.98 21.53 -0.98
CA GLN A 201 27.14 21.67 0.47
C GLN A 201 25.91 22.30 1.12
N THR A 202 25.32 23.32 0.48
CA THR A 202 24.09 23.96 0.96
C THR A 202 22.92 22.96 0.99
N VAL A 203 22.74 22.18 -0.08
CA VAL A 203 21.69 21.16 -0.15
C VAL A 203 21.90 20.04 0.88
N ILE A 204 23.15 19.65 1.16
CA ILE A 204 23.47 18.66 2.20
C ILE A 204 23.04 19.16 3.58
N GLU A 205 23.40 20.40 3.95
CA GLU A 205 23.01 20.97 5.24
C GLU A 205 21.50 21.13 5.37
N GLU A 206 20.81 21.53 4.29
CA GLU A 206 19.35 21.54 4.26
C GLU A 206 18.76 20.14 4.47
N ASN A 207 19.27 19.13 3.77
CA ASN A 207 18.77 17.76 3.85
C ASN A 207 18.91 17.14 5.25
N LYS A 208 19.99 17.46 5.98
CA LYS A 208 20.18 17.04 7.38
C LYS A 208 19.02 17.48 8.29
N THR A 209 18.40 18.62 8.02
CA THR A 209 17.27 19.11 8.83
C THR A 209 15.94 18.44 8.47
N LEU A 210 15.81 17.83 7.29
CA LEU A 210 14.55 17.27 6.81
C LEU A 210 14.20 15.92 7.44
N ILE A 211 15.21 15.16 7.89
CA ILE A 211 15.02 13.82 8.46
C ILE A 211 14.48 13.85 9.90
N SER A 212 14.30 15.04 10.47
CA SER A 212 13.72 15.23 11.80
C SER A 212 12.45 16.07 11.69
N SER A 213 11.31 15.45 11.99
CA SER A 213 10.03 16.14 12.04
C SER A 213 9.06 15.42 12.96
N HIS A 214 8.08 16.16 13.49
CA HIS A 214 7.00 15.57 14.29
C HIS A 214 6.23 14.46 13.56
N PHE A 215 6.17 14.50 12.22
CA PHE A 215 5.58 13.41 11.45
C PHE A 215 6.43 12.13 11.55
N ILE A 216 7.75 12.26 11.42
CA ILE A 216 8.71 11.16 11.52
C ILE A 216 8.69 10.59 12.94
N ASP A 217 8.70 11.43 13.97
CA ASP A 217 8.64 11.00 15.38
C ASP A 217 7.37 10.17 15.65
N ARG A 218 6.22 10.65 15.16
CA ARG A 218 4.95 9.90 15.27
C ARG A 218 4.98 8.57 14.54
N LEU A 219 5.59 8.54 13.36
CA LEU A 219 5.72 7.30 12.59
C LEU A 219 6.63 6.30 13.30
N GLN A 220 7.78 6.75 13.83
CA GLN A 220 8.68 5.92 14.62
C GLN A 220 7.97 5.32 15.84
N ASN A 221 7.23 6.14 16.60
CA ASN A 221 6.42 5.65 17.72
C ASN A 221 5.36 4.63 17.28
N SER A 222 4.71 4.86 16.15
CA SER A 222 3.71 3.94 15.61
C SER A 222 4.36 2.62 15.15
N VAL A 223 5.54 2.68 14.53
CA VAL A 223 6.30 1.48 14.14
C VAL A 223 6.72 0.68 15.36
N SER A 224 7.24 1.33 16.41
CA SER A 224 7.59 0.65 17.67
C SER A 224 6.37 0.00 18.32
N LYS A 225 5.22 0.70 18.35
CA LYS A 225 3.93 0.17 18.85
C LYS A 225 3.52 -1.10 18.09
N TYR A 226 3.42 -1.03 16.76
CA TYR A 226 2.98 -2.17 15.96
C TYR A 226 4.02 -3.30 15.94
N GLY A 227 5.32 -2.98 16.02
CA GLY A 227 6.37 -3.97 16.21
C GLY A 227 6.21 -4.77 17.49
N LYS A 228 5.92 -4.09 18.61
CA LYS A 228 5.64 -4.76 19.88
C LYS A 228 4.35 -5.57 19.84
N ILE A 229 3.30 -5.08 19.18
CA ILE A 229 2.02 -5.80 19.07
C ILE A 229 2.16 -7.07 18.21
N ILE A 230 2.77 -6.96 17.03
CA ILE A 230 2.79 -8.04 16.03
C ILE A 230 3.90 -9.03 16.33
N LEU A 231 5.12 -8.55 16.58
CA LEU A 231 6.31 -9.37 16.68
C LEU A 231 6.76 -9.64 18.12
N ASP A 232 6.18 -8.93 19.10
CA ASP A 232 6.67 -8.88 20.49
C ASP A 232 8.16 -8.47 20.60
N LYS A 233 8.63 -7.64 19.66
CA LYS A 233 10.01 -7.16 19.58
C LYS A 233 10.07 -5.65 19.48
N GLU A 234 11.17 -5.08 19.96
CA GLU A 234 11.53 -3.71 19.64
C GLU A 234 12.03 -3.62 18.20
N LEU A 235 11.56 -2.60 17.47
CA LEU A 235 11.98 -2.34 16.11
C LEU A 235 12.82 -1.07 16.06
N LYS A 236 13.87 -1.12 15.25
CA LYS A 236 14.73 0.02 14.94
C LYS A 236 14.34 0.57 13.57
N PHE A 237 13.54 1.64 13.57
CA PHE A 237 13.17 2.39 12.36
C PHE A 237 14.02 3.65 12.24
N LEU A 238 14.93 3.66 11.28
CA LEU A 238 15.89 4.75 11.06
C LEU A 238 15.66 5.43 9.72
N ILE A 239 15.80 6.75 9.77
CA ILE A 239 15.95 7.64 8.61
C ILE A 239 17.23 8.40 8.86
N GLU A 240 18.28 8.06 8.13
CA GLU A 240 19.64 8.57 8.37
C GLU A 240 20.26 9.04 7.06
N LEU A 241 21.35 9.80 7.16
CA LEU A 241 22.23 10.07 6.04
C LEU A 241 23.47 9.19 6.18
N ASN A 242 23.84 8.47 5.12
CA ASN A 242 25.06 7.66 5.11
C ASN A 242 26.32 8.54 5.03
N THR A 243 27.51 7.92 4.97
CA THR A 243 28.79 8.63 4.88
C THR A 243 28.91 9.54 3.64
N SER A 244 28.15 9.25 2.58
CA SER A 244 28.07 10.06 1.36
C SER A 244 26.97 11.14 1.45
N ASN A 245 26.33 11.33 2.60
CA ASN A 245 25.17 12.19 2.81
C ASN A 245 23.94 11.82 1.96
N ASP A 246 23.81 10.55 1.54
CA ASP A 246 22.59 10.05 0.91
C ASP A 246 21.62 9.53 1.96
N ILE A 247 20.33 9.78 1.72
CA ILE A 247 19.27 9.30 2.62
C ILE A 247 19.13 7.78 2.56
N GLU A 248 19.06 7.16 3.72
CA GLU A 248 18.83 5.73 3.90
C GLU A 248 17.63 5.48 4.81
N PHE A 249 16.89 4.41 4.50
CA PHE A 249 15.74 3.95 5.26
C PHE A 249 16.00 2.53 5.74
N SER A 250 15.84 2.28 7.04
CA SER A 250 16.02 0.95 7.62
C SER A 250 14.90 0.67 8.61
N LEU A 251 14.27 -0.50 8.48
CA LEU A 251 13.34 -1.05 9.46
C LEU A 251 13.75 -2.49 9.75
N LYS A 252 14.22 -2.74 10.97
CA LYS A 252 14.71 -4.05 11.40
C LYS A 252 14.28 -4.34 12.84
N ILE A 253 14.22 -5.61 13.18
CA ILE A 253 14.14 -6.05 14.58
C ILE A 253 15.43 -5.64 15.28
N ASN A 254 15.31 -5.01 16.45
CA ASN A 254 16.44 -4.69 17.29
C ASN A 254 16.94 -6.00 17.92
N ASN A 255 18.15 -6.43 17.56
CA ASN A 255 18.77 -7.63 18.10
C ASN A 255 19.75 -7.20 19.21
N ASP A 256 19.35 -7.34 20.47
CA ASP A 256 20.31 -7.23 21.59
C ASP A 256 21.28 -8.44 21.60
N ASP A 257 20.85 -9.57 21.03
CA ASP A 257 21.64 -10.79 20.92
C ASP A 257 22.39 -10.86 19.58
N LYS A 258 23.72 -10.82 19.64
CA LYS A 258 24.65 -11.01 18.50
C LYS A 258 24.53 -12.38 17.78
N ALA A 259 23.55 -13.20 18.14
CA ALA A 259 23.43 -14.59 17.72
C ALA A 259 22.56 -14.81 16.46
N ASN A 260 21.69 -13.88 16.06
CA ASN A 260 20.72 -14.12 14.99
C ASN A 260 20.67 -13.01 13.92
N ASP A 261 21.80 -12.75 13.27
CA ASP A 261 21.92 -11.77 12.18
C ASP A 261 20.95 -12.05 11.01
N ARG A 262 20.56 -13.32 10.83
CA ARG A 262 19.66 -13.77 9.76
C ARG A 262 18.16 -13.58 10.03
N LEU A 263 17.74 -13.16 11.22
CA LEU A 263 16.31 -13.04 11.53
C LEU A 263 15.62 -12.01 10.64
N ASN A 264 16.29 -10.90 10.35
CA ASN A 264 15.76 -9.87 9.46
C ASN A 264 15.75 -10.30 7.98
N ASP A 265 16.39 -11.43 7.64
CA ASP A 265 16.35 -12.01 6.30
C ASP A 265 15.22 -13.01 6.10
N ASP A 266 14.58 -13.46 7.18
CA ASP A 266 13.44 -14.37 7.14
C ASP A 266 12.27 -13.75 6.37
N VAL A 267 11.65 -14.56 5.50
CA VAL A 267 10.57 -14.13 4.61
C VAL A 267 9.33 -13.71 5.41
N THR A 268 9.00 -14.43 6.48
CA THR A 268 7.89 -14.11 7.37
C THR A 268 8.15 -12.80 8.08
N ILE A 269 9.38 -12.58 8.58
CA ILE A 269 9.76 -11.32 9.23
C ILE A 269 9.67 -10.15 8.26
N LYS A 270 10.24 -10.24 7.05
CA LYS A 270 10.14 -9.18 6.02
C LYS A 270 8.69 -8.81 5.70
N LYS A 271 7.84 -9.83 5.55
CA LYS A 271 6.40 -9.67 5.34
C LYS A 271 5.71 -8.98 6.52
N LEU A 272 6.00 -9.37 7.76
CA LEU A 272 5.41 -8.75 8.93
C LEU A 272 5.94 -7.33 9.19
N LEU A 273 7.19 -7.03 8.86
CA LEU A 273 7.70 -5.66 8.88
C LEU A 273 6.97 -4.78 7.86
N CYS A 274 6.60 -5.33 6.69
CA CYS A 274 5.73 -4.61 5.74
C CYS A 274 4.35 -4.34 6.34
N PHE A 275 3.78 -5.28 7.10
CA PHE A 275 2.47 -5.12 7.75
C PHE A 275 2.53 -4.09 8.90
N VAL A 276 3.59 -4.15 9.72
CA VAL A 276 3.89 -3.15 10.75
C VAL A 276 3.98 -1.76 10.11
N PHE A 277 4.77 -1.60 9.04
CA PHE A 277 4.96 -0.32 8.39
C PHE A 277 3.66 0.21 7.78
N ALA A 278 2.89 -0.63 7.08
CA ALA A 278 1.60 -0.24 6.52
C ALA A 278 0.61 0.23 7.60
N SER A 279 0.57 -0.46 8.74
CA SER A 279 -0.27 -0.13 9.89
C SER A 279 0.15 1.19 10.53
N ALA A 280 1.45 1.35 10.82
CA ALA A 280 2.03 2.56 11.40
C ALA A 280 1.83 3.78 10.49
N LEU A 281 2.00 3.60 9.17
CA LEU A 281 1.78 4.63 8.17
C LEU A 281 0.32 5.07 8.14
N ALA A 282 -0.62 4.13 8.14
CA ALA A 282 -2.06 4.43 8.17
C ALA A 282 -2.47 5.17 9.45
N GLU A 283 -1.96 4.75 10.61
CA GLU A 283 -2.15 5.43 11.90
C GLU A 283 -1.60 6.87 11.86
N THR A 284 -0.37 7.05 11.37
CA THR A 284 0.26 8.37 11.30
C THR A 284 -0.54 9.34 10.41
N TYR A 285 -1.15 8.82 9.34
CA TYR A 285 -1.98 9.59 8.42
C TYR A 285 -3.47 9.66 8.80
N VAL A 286 -3.92 9.06 9.90
CA VAL A 286 -5.36 8.92 10.22
C VAL A 286 -6.12 10.25 10.30
N GLN A 287 -5.45 11.31 10.79
CA GLN A 287 -5.98 12.67 10.94
C GLN A 287 -5.96 13.47 9.63
N LYS A 288 -5.23 12.99 8.62
CA LYS A 288 -5.14 13.63 7.30
C LYS A 288 -6.28 13.14 6.41
N ARG A 289 -6.63 13.93 5.38
CA ARG A 289 -7.53 13.46 4.32
C ARG A 289 -6.72 12.51 3.43
N LEU A 290 -6.65 11.23 3.80
CA LEU A 290 -5.90 10.20 3.07
C LEU A 290 -6.71 8.90 2.95
N ILE A 291 -6.06 7.88 2.36
CA ILE A 291 -6.35 6.45 2.49
C ILE A 291 -6.54 6.11 3.96
N LYS A 292 -7.69 5.52 4.29
CA LYS A 292 -8.05 5.05 5.63
C LYS A 292 -8.32 3.56 5.60
N PHE A 293 -7.51 2.83 4.84
CA PHE A 293 -7.53 1.39 4.83
C PHE A 293 -6.11 0.84 4.81
N VAL A 294 -5.94 -0.37 5.34
CA VAL A 294 -4.78 -1.25 5.16
C VAL A 294 -5.32 -2.55 4.59
N ALA A 295 -4.96 -2.82 3.34
CA ALA A 295 -5.22 -4.09 2.68
C ALA A 295 -3.90 -4.86 2.62
N PHE A 296 -3.89 -6.07 3.17
CA PHE A 296 -2.68 -6.88 3.28
C PHE A 296 -2.96 -8.32 2.88
N ASP A 297 -2.18 -8.84 1.93
CA ASP A 297 -2.39 -10.18 1.40
C ASP A 297 -1.76 -11.22 2.33
N SER A 298 -2.59 -12.09 2.89
CA SER A 298 -2.18 -13.29 3.62
C SER A 298 -1.15 -13.04 4.75
N PRO A 299 -1.37 -12.11 5.71
CA PRO A 299 -0.41 -11.85 6.79
C PRO A 299 -0.21 -13.04 7.74
N PHE A 300 -1.22 -13.91 7.86
CA PHE A 300 -1.13 -15.18 8.57
C PHE A 300 -0.33 -16.18 7.72
N ASP A 301 0.62 -16.88 8.32
CA ASP A 301 1.57 -17.74 7.61
C ASP A 301 1.35 -19.23 7.92
N GLU A 302 1.65 -20.10 6.96
CA GLU A 302 1.42 -21.55 7.03
C GLU A 302 2.31 -22.24 8.08
N ASN A 303 3.49 -21.67 8.36
CA ASN A 303 4.41 -22.20 9.36
C ASN A 303 4.07 -21.67 10.77
N LYS A 304 3.04 -22.26 11.43
CA LYS A 304 2.64 -22.03 12.85
C LYS A 304 3.11 -20.67 13.38
N ASN A 305 2.51 -19.62 12.87
CA ASN A 305 3.00 -18.28 13.11
C ASN A 305 2.74 -17.88 14.57
N SER A 306 3.80 -17.80 15.39
CA SER A 306 3.74 -17.28 16.77
C SER A 306 3.23 -15.83 16.84
N TYR A 307 3.09 -15.16 15.71
CA TYR A 307 2.64 -13.78 15.57
C TYR A 307 1.13 -13.65 15.26
N GLU A 308 0.36 -14.75 15.12
CA GLU A 308 -1.05 -14.69 14.70
C GLU A 308 -1.92 -13.81 15.61
N ASP A 309 -1.74 -13.92 16.93
CA ASP A 309 -2.48 -13.11 17.91
C ASP A 309 -2.06 -11.63 17.82
N GLY A 310 -0.78 -11.37 17.53
CA GLY A 310 -0.26 -10.03 17.32
C GLY A 310 -0.83 -9.38 16.06
N ILE A 311 -0.90 -10.11 14.95
CA ILE A 311 -1.55 -9.68 13.70
C ILE A 311 -3.02 -9.35 13.98
N TYR A 312 -3.74 -10.24 14.65
CA TYR A 312 -5.14 -10.06 14.99
C TYR A 312 -5.37 -8.81 15.86
N LYS A 313 -4.56 -8.64 16.91
CA LYS A 313 -4.59 -7.43 17.76
C LYS A 313 -4.31 -6.15 16.97
N ALA A 314 -3.32 -6.16 16.07
CA ALA A 314 -3.01 -4.99 15.24
C ALA A 314 -4.18 -4.60 14.32
N ILE A 315 -4.90 -5.59 13.76
CA ILE A 315 -6.10 -5.36 12.95
C ILE A 315 -7.20 -4.67 13.76
N HIS A 316 -7.40 -5.11 15.01
CA HIS A 316 -8.35 -4.48 15.94
C HIS A 316 -7.94 -3.07 16.35
N GLU A 317 -6.65 -2.82 16.57
CA GLU A 317 -6.11 -1.48 16.82
C GLU A 317 -6.39 -0.53 15.65
N LEU A 318 -6.17 -0.98 14.40
CA LEU A 318 -6.52 -0.20 13.22
C LEU A 318 -8.02 0.14 13.19
N ASN A 319 -8.88 -0.84 13.48
CA ASN A 319 -10.33 -0.65 13.51
C ASN A 319 -10.76 0.38 14.56
N ARG A 320 -10.18 0.35 15.77
CA ARG A 320 -10.42 1.33 16.85
C ARG A 320 -10.12 2.76 16.40
N MET A 321 -9.12 2.94 15.53
CA MET A 321 -8.77 4.24 14.95
C MET A 321 -9.62 4.62 13.72
N GLY A 322 -10.59 3.79 13.36
CA GLY A 322 -11.44 3.98 12.19
C GLY A 322 -10.70 3.73 10.87
N ILE A 323 -9.62 2.95 10.87
CA ILE A 323 -8.92 2.47 9.67
C ILE A 323 -9.53 1.12 9.27
N GLN A 324 -9.88 0.98 8.01
CA GLN A 324 -10.44 -0.26 7.46
C GLN A 324 -9.34 -1.28 7.24
N SER A 325 -9.54 -2.53 7.67
CA SER A 325 -8.60 -3.62 7.39
C SER A 325 -9.20 -4.54 6.34
N ILE A 326 -8.44 -4.92 5.31
CA ILE A 326 -8.83 -5.88 4.28
C ILE A 326 -7.77 -6.97 4.19
N ILE A 327 -8.07 -8.13 4.74
CA ILE A 327 -7.12 -9.20 4.96
C ILE A 327 -7.58 -10.44 4.21
N THR A 328 -6.73 -10.98 3.35
CA THR A 328 -6.92 -12.34 2.82
C THR A 328 -6.18 -13.33 3.71
N SER A 329 -6.68 -14.57 3.81
CA SER A 329 -5.96 -15.65 4.48
C SER A 329 -6.54 -17.00 4.09
N ASN A 330 -5.73 -18.06 4.12
CA ASN A 330 -6.30 -19.40 4.15
C ASN A 330 -6.93 -19.65 5.52
N GLU A 331 -8.09 -20.30 5.55
CA GLU A 331 -8.74 -20.60 6.81
C GLU A 331 -7.87 -21.48 7.73
N ASN A 332 -7.19 -22.46 7.15
CA ASN A 332 -6.39 -23.45 7.87
C ASN A 332 -5.09 -22.90 8.49
N VAL A 333 -4.69 -21.67 8.19
CA VAL A 333 -3.47 -21.06 8.78
C VAL A 333 -3.76 -20.20 10.01
N ILE A 334 -5.03 -20.01 10.34
CA ILE A 334 -5.47 -19.31 11.55
C ILE A 334 -5.71 -20.39 12.62
N HIS A 335 -4.75 -20.57 13.52
CA HIS A 335 -4.73 -21.70 14.46
C HIS A 335 -5.50 -21.38 15.74
N ASN A 336 -5.51 -20.11 16.18
CA ASN A 336 -6.32 -19.67 17.31
C ASN A 336 -7.81 -19.81 16.99
N ALA A 337 -8.45 -20.83 17.57
CA ALA A 337 -9.85 -21.17 17.33
C ALA A 337 -10.83 -20.05 17.69
N SER A 338 -10.53 -19.28 18.75
CA SER A 338 -11.37 -18.15 19.17
C SER A 338 -11.32 -17.02 18.14
N ASN A 339 -10.11 -16.67 17.68
CA ASN A 339 -9.93 -15.65 16.65
C ASN A 339 -10.62 -16.09 15.35
N LEU A 340 -10.44 -17.35 14.94
CA LEU A 340 -11.05 -17.88 13.72
C LEU A 340 -12.59 -17.86 13.80
N LEU A 341 -13.15 -18.22 14.95
CA LEU A 341 -14.60 -18.19 15.17
C LEU A 341 -15.15 -16.76 15.08
N GLU A 342 -14.49 -15.78 15.73
CA GLU A 342 -14.89 -14.37 15.65
C GLU A 342 -14.76 -13.84 14.22
N ILE A 343 -13.67 -14.16 13.51
CA ILE A 343 -13.49 -13.80 12.10
C ILE A 343 -14.66 -14.28 11.26
N LYS A 344 -15.03 -15.57 11.38
CA LYS A 344 -16.12 -16.16 10.60
C LYS A 344 -17.48 -15.53 10.92
N ASN A 345 -17.74 -15.22 12.19
CA ASN A 345 -19.04 -14.74 12.63
C ASN A 345 -19.23 -13.23 12.41
N GLU A 346 -18.17 -12.42 12.55
CA GLU A 346 -18.30 -10.96 12.62
C GLU A 346 -17.60 -10.21 11.48
N TYR A 347 -16.47 -10.74 10.97
CA TYR A 347 -15.59 -9.98 10.08
C TYR A 347 -15.41 -10.57 8.69
N MET A 348 -15.98 -11.75 8.43
CA MET A 348 -15.88 -12.41 7.13
C MET A 348 -16.77 -11.70 6.10
N THR A 349 -16.12 -11.10 5.12
CA THR A 349 -16.77 -10.41 3.99
C THR A 349 -16.69 -11.18 2.68
N GLY A 350 -15.92 -12.27 2.67
CA GLY A 350 -15.84 -13.19 1.54
C GLY A 350 -15.23 -14.51 1.96
N TYR A 351 -15.62 -15.57 1.26
CA TYR A 351 -15.00 -16.89 1.34
C TYR A 351 -14.73 -17.38 -0.08
N LEU A 352 -13.51 -17.82 -0.37
CA LEU A 352 -13.12 -18.31 -1.69
C LEU A 352 -12.80 -19.81 -1.61
N SER A 353 -13.42 -20.60 -2.47
CA SER A 353 -13.19 -22.05 -2.54
C SER A 353 -12.92 -22.48 -3.98
N ASN A 354 -12.67 -23.77 -4.18
CA ASN A 354 -12.53 -24.31 -5.54
C ASN A 354 -13.82 -24.18 -6.35
N ASP A 355 -14.98 -24.31 -5.69
CA ASP A 355 -16.30 -24.22 -6.32
C ASP A 355 -16.81 -22.78 -6.42
N ASP A 356 -16.20 -21.85 -5.67
CA ASP A 356 -16.59 -20.44 -5.59
C ASP A 356 -15.35 -19.54 -5.58
N LYS A 357 -14.63 -19.57 -6.70
CA LYS A 357 -13.43 -18.75 -6.95
C LYS A 357 -13.82 -17.30 -7.22
N LEU A 358 -12.88 -16.38 -6.99
CA LEU A 358 -13.11 -14.94 -7.22
C LEU A 358 -13.56 -14.60 -8.65
N MET A 359 -13.02 -15.32 -9.65
CA MET A 359 -13.21 -15.07 -11.08
C MET A 359 -13.68 -16.32 -11.83
N GLY A 360 -14.37 -17.25 -11.14
CA GLY A 360 -14.72 -18.56 -11.69
C GLY A 360 -13.49 -19.42 -12.04
N ASP A 361 -13.70 -20.43 -12.88
CA ASP A 361 -12.64 -21.32 -13.36
C ASP A 361 -11.81 -20.65 -14.47
N PHE A 362 -10.68 -20.06 -14.09
CA PHE A 362 -9.72 -19.42 -14.98
C PHE A 362 -8.26 -19.59 -14.55
#